data_AF-A0A8S2Y9K6-F1
#
_entry.id   AF-A0A8S2Y9K6-F1
#
_cell.length_a   1.000
_cell.length_b   1.000
_cell.length_c   1.000
_cell.angle_alpha   90.00
_cell.angle_beta   90.00
_cell.angle_gamma   90.00
#
_symmetry.space_group_name_H-M   'P 1'
#
loop_
_entity.id
_entity.type
_entity.pdbx_description
1 polymer ?
#
loop_
_entity_poly.entity_id
_entity_poly.type
_entity_poly.pdbx_seq_one_letter_code
_entity_poly.pdbx_strand_id
1 'polypeptide(L)'
;KNTQFSAHFDQVISGVKRKAVEDRKTPIQQIYDDEVIKFRRQYGTASAVPVFDYIRPTAYRKRQSVLPPLPKSISSIVVPPPLKITSMGQFFLFCDTPGNDKILGFASPDAMRFLGKSLDDIA
;
A
#
# COMPACT_ATOMS: atom_id res chain seq x y z
N LYS A 1 24.99 16.01 21.74
CA LYS A 1 23.80 16.30 20.89
C LYS A 1 23.43 15.14 19.96
N ASN A 2 24.37 14.36 19.40
CA ASN A 2 24.06 13.22 18.53
C ASN A 2 23.35 12.03 19.20
N THR A 3 23.56 11.78 20.49
CA THR A 3 23.01 10.60 21.17
C THR A 3 21.49 10.62 21.32
N GLN A 4 20.91 11.79 21.66
CA GLN A 4 19.45 11.92 21.76
C GLN A 4 18.76 11.86 20.41
N PHE A 5 19.37 12.44 19.38
CA PHE A 5 18.88 12.34 18.00
C PHE A 5 18.80 10.88 17.55
N SER A 6 19.87 10.10 17.79
CA SER A 6 19.90 8.67 17.48
C SER A 6 18.82 7.89 18.25
N ALA A 7 18.64 8.15 19.55
CA ALA A 7 17.65 7.45 20.36
C ALA A 7 16.22 7.68 19.88
N HIS A 8 15.89 8.92 19.51
CA HIS A 8 14.58 9.27 18.96
C HIS A 8 14.34 8.66 17.57
N PHE A 9 15.38 8.66 16.75
CA PHE A 9 15.36 8.01 15.45
C PHE A 9 15.07 6.50 15.59
N ASP A 10 15.78 5.82 16.49
CA ASP A 10 15.60 4.40 16.77
C ASP A 10 14.23 4.07 17.38
N GLN A 11 13.68 4.98 18.20
CA GLN A 11 12.34 4.86 18.77
C GLN A 11 11.26 4.82 17.68
N VAL A 12 11.29 5.73 16.70
CA VAL A 12 10.32 5.73 15.59
C VAL A 12 10.48 4.48 14.74
N ILE A 13 11.72 4.10 14.40
CA ILE A 13 11.99 2.89 13.60
C ILE A 13 11.48 1.63 14.28
N SER A 14 11.74 1.47 15.57
CA SER A 14 11.29 0.31 16.35
C SER A 14 9.77 0.26 16.44
N GLY A 15 9.10 1.41 16.64
CA GLY A 15 7.65 1.54 16.61
C GLY A 15 7.05 1.06 15.29
N VAL A 16 7.59 1.53 14.17
CA VAL A 16 7.12 1.13 12.82
C VAL A 16 7.36 -0.35 12.56
N LYS A 17 8.55 -0.87 12.87
CA LYS A 17 8.88 -2.29 12.68
C LYS A 17 7.99 -3.22 13.50
N ARG A 18 7.64 -2.81 14.73
CA ARG A 18 6.75 -3.57 15.60
C ARG A 18 5.33 -3.59 15.04
N LYS A 19 4.76 -2.43 14.73
CA LYS A 19 3.42 -2.31 14.13
C LYS A 19 3.32 -2.98 12.76
N ALA A 20 4.38 -2.98 11.96
CA ALA A 20 4.44 -3.68 10.68
C ALA A 20 4.16 -5.19 10.79
N VAL A 21 4.38 -5.80 11.97
CA VAL A 21 4.12 -7.21 12.25
C VAL A 21 2.77 -7.40 12.93
N GLU A 22 2.45 -6.54 13.90
CA GLU A 22 1.21 -6.61 14.68
C GLU A 22 -0.03 -6.26 13.83
N ASP A 23 0.07 -5.22 13.02
CA ASP A 23 -1.02 -4.73 12.17
C ASP A 23 -0.80 -5.16 10.71
N ARG A 24 -1.51 -6.21 10.34
CA ARG A 24 -1.41 -6.82 9.01
C ARG A 24 -2.20 -6.08 7.94
N LYS A 25 -3.16 -5.21 8.33
CA LYS A 25 -4.07 -4.56 7.39
C LYS A 25 -3.59 -3.16 7.02
N THR A 26 -3.04 -2.43 7.97
CA THR A 26 -2.64 -1.04 7.75
C THR A 26 -1.41 -0.95 6.84
N PRO A 27 -1.39 -0.07 5.82
CA PRO A 27 -0.20 0.16 4.99
C PRO A 27 1.01 0.62 5.81
N ILE A 28 2.23 0.22 5.39
CA ILE A 28 3.47 0.62 6.09
C ILE A 28 3.65 2.13 6.16
N GLN A 29 3.22 2.86 5.12
CA GLN A 29 3.27 4.32 5.08
C GLN A 29 2.38 4.95 6.16
N GLN A 30 1.14 4.47 6.28
CA GLN A 30 0.23 4.95 7.31
C GLN A 30 0.75 4.62 8.73
N ILE A 31 1.31 3.42 8.93
CA ILE A 31 1.97 3.06 10.20
C ILE A 31 3.10 4.03 10.53
N TYR A 32 3.90 4.42 9.53
CA TYR A 32 4.94 5.42 9.70
C TYR A 32 4.36 6.78 10.09
N ASP A 33 3.40 7.30 9.32
CA ASP A 33 2.78 8.60 9.57
C ASP A 33 2.19 8.67 10.98
N ASP A 34 1.54 7.60 11.44
CA ASP A 34 1.00 7.49 12.80
C ASP A 34 2.10 7.55 13.88
N GLU A 35 3.23 6.85 13.68
CA GLU A 35 4.36 6.91 14.61
C GLU A 35 5.05 8.27 14.59
N VAL A 36 5.13 8.95 13.43
CA VAL A 36 5.63 10.33 13.33
C VAL A 36 4.71 11.29 14.08
N ILE A 37 3.39 11.19 13.90
CA ILE A 37 2.40 12.01 14.59
C ILE A 37 2.51 11.80 16.10
N LYS A 38 2.59 10.53 16.54
CA LYS A 38 2.77 10.17 17.95
C LYS A 38 4.06 10.77 18.51
N PHE A 39 5.17 10.65 17.78
CA PHE A 39 6.46 11.21 18.17
C PHE A 39 6.37 12.74 18.31
N ARG A 40 5.81 13.43 17.31
CA ARG A 40 5.64 14.89 17.34
C ARG A 40 4.79 15.36 18.52
N ARG A 41 3.72 14.63 18.86
CA ARG A 41 2.90 14.93 20.05
C ARG A 41 3.69 14.82 21.34
N GLN A 42 4.63 13.87 21.43
CA GLN A 42 5.40 13.64 22.64
C GLN A 42 6.58 14.61 22.80
N TYR A 43 7.27 14.96 21.70
CA TYR A 43 8.54 15.70 21.75
C TYR A 43 8.49 17.09 21.10
N GLY A 44 7.39 17.46 20.44
CA GLY A 44 7.21 18.78 19.82
C GLY A 44 8.12 19.07 18.63
N THR A 45 8.91 18.11 18.14
CA THR A 45 9.86 18.31 17.03
C THR A 45 9.73 17.22 15.96
N ALA A 46 9.95 17.60 14.70
CA ALA A 46 9.95 16.69 13.57
C ALA A 46 11.36 16.37 13.03
N SER A 47 12.38 17.13 13.46
CA SER A 47 13.74 17.00 12.94
C SER A 47 14.41 15.68 13.30
N ALA A 48 14.00 15.05 14.42
CA ALA A 48 14.54 13.77 14.88
C ALA A 48 13.87 12.53 14.24
N VAL A 49 12.94 12.73 13.30
CA VAL A 49 12.17 11.64 12.69
C VAL A 49 12.87 11.17 11.41
N PRO A 50 13.07 9.85 11.22
CA PRO A 50 13.61 9.31 9.98
C PRO A 50 12.71 9.60 8.78
N VAL A 51 13.28 9.82 7.60
CA VAL A 51 12.51 9.88 6.34
C VAL A 51 11.94 8.51 6.02
N PHE A 52 10.71 8.47 5.49
CA PHE A 52 10.03 7.22 5.15
C PHE A 52 10.88 6.29 4.27
N ASP A 53 11.50 6.82 3.22
CA ASP A 53 12.29 6.01 2.28
C ASP A 53 13.46 5.28 2.94
N TYR A 54 14.02 5.85 4.01
CA TYR A 54 15.10 5.20 4.77
C TYR A 54 14.58 3.97 5.53
N ILE A 55 13.38 4.07 6.11
CA ILE A 55 12.84 3.00 6.94
C ILE A 55 12.07 1.95 6.13
N ARG A 56 11.52 2.34 4.97
CA ARG A 56 10.61 1.57 4.14
C ARG A 56 11.14 0.16 3.85
N PRO A 57 12.39 -0.04 3.37
CA PRO A 57 12.91 -1.37 3.10
C PRO A 57 12.95 -2.27 4.35
N THR A 58 13.34 -1.70 5.49
CA THR A 58 13.46 -2.45 6.74
C THR A 58 12.09 -2.79 7.35
N ALA A 59 11.12 -1.89 7.23
CA ALA A 59 9.75 -2.12 7.67
C ALA A 59 9.07 -3.21 6.83
N TYR A 60 9.21 -3.17 5.50
CA TYR A 60 8.70 -4.22 4.63
C TYR A 60 9.40 -5.56 4.84
N ARG A 61 10.72 -5.58 5.03
CA ARG A 61 11.45 -6.81 5.39
C ARG A 61 10.93 -7.41 6.70
N LYS A 62 10.61 -6.58 7.68
CA LYS A 62 10.04 -7.06 8.95
C LYS A 62 8.61 -7.58 8.77
N ARG A 63 7.78 -6.91 7.97
CA ARG A 63 6.42 -7.38 7.62
C ARG A 63 6.43 -8.73 6.86
N GLN A 64 7.44 -8.94 6.02
CA GLN A 64 7.63 -10.18 5.26
C GLN A 64 7.88 -11.41 6.13
N SER A 65 8.22 -11.25 7.43
CA SER A 65 8.35 -12.40 8.32
C SER A 65 7.00 -13.01 8.73
N VAL A 66 5.88 -12.32 8.47
CA VAL A 66 4.53 -12.76 8.84
C VAL A 66 3.51 -12.68 7.70
N LEU A 67 3.81 -11.92 6.64
CA LEU A 67 2.98 -11.79 5.45
C LEU A 67 3.79 -12.15 4.21
N PRO A 68 3.14 -12.61 3.13
CA PRO A 68 3.82 -12.84 1.87
C PRO A 68 4.50 -11.55 1.38
N PRO A 69 5.59 -11.68 0.60
CA PRO A 69 6.26 -10.54 0.00
C PRO A 69 5.31 -9.74 -0.88
N LEU A 70 5.58 -8.43 -0.97
CA LEU A 70 4.87 -7.60 -1.92
C LEU A 70 5.10 -8.13 -3.34
N PRO A 71 4.04 -8.13 -4.18
CA PRO A 71 4.18 -8.49 -5.58
C PRO A 71 5.18 -7.55 -6.24
N LYS A 72 6.13 -8.12 -6.99
CA LYS A 72 7.15 -7.35 -7.74
C LYS A 72 6.60 -6.79 -9.05
N SER A 73 5.50 -7.37 -9.53
CA SER A 73 4.81 -7.01 -10.76
C SER A 73 3.32 -7.35 -10.64
N ILE A 74 2.48 -6.74 -11.48
CA ILE A 74 1.07 -7.12 -11.56
C ILE A 74 0.89 -8.59 -11.98
N SER A 75 1.77 -9.11 -12.84
CA SER A 75 1.74 -10.54 -13.20
C SER A 75 1.99 -11.47 -12.01
N SER A 76 2.60 -10.99 -10.93
CA SER A 76 2.74 -11.74 -9.68
C SER A 76 1.53 -11.63 -8.74
N ILE A 77 0.55 -10.77 -9.06
CA ILE A 77 -0.70 -10.67 -8.32
C ILE A 77 -1.65 -11.77 -8.82
N VAL A 78 -1.67 -12.88 -8.10
CA VAL A 78 -2.61 -13.97 -8.37
C VAL A 78 -3.91 -13.70 -7.62
N VAL A 79 -4.94 -13.24 -8.34
CA VAL A 79 -6.30 -13.18 -7.79
C VAL A 79 -7.01 -14.51 -8.09
N PRO A 80 -7.50 -15.23 -7.07
CA PRO A 80 -8.28 -16.46 -7.24
C PRO A 80 -9.45 -16.28 -8.21
N PRO A 81 -9.77 -17.26 -9.08
CA PRO A 81 -10.91 -17.17 -9.99
C PRO A 81 -12.25 -16.79 -9.34
N PRO A 82 -12.62 -17.30 -8.15
CA PRO A 82 -13.86 -16.90 -7.49
C PRO A 82 -13.93 -15.40 -7.14
N LEU A 83 -12.79 -14.75 -6.97
CA LEU A 83 -12.70 -13.31 -6.66
C LEU A 83 -12.67 -12.43 -7.92
N LYS A 84 -12.73 -13.03 -9.11
CA LYS A 84 -12.80 -12.32 -10.39
C LYS A 84 -14.19 -12.30 -10.98
N ILE A 85 -15.13 -13.03 -10.38
CA ILE A 85 -16.45 -13.32 -10.94
C ILE A 85 -17.54 -12.74 -10.03
N THR A 86 -18.57 -12.13 -10.61
CA THR A 86 -19.76 -11.64 -9.89
C THR A 86 -20.64 -12.80 -9.41
N SER A 87 -21.61 -12.52 -8.55
CA SER A 87 -22.65 -13.49 -8.18
C SER A 87 -23.42 -14.06 -9.38
N MET A 88 -23.44 -13.35 -10.52
CA MET A 88 -24.10 -13.78 -11.76
C MET A 88 -23.16 -14.50 -12.74
N GLY A 89 -21.92 -14.80 -12.35
CA GLY A 89 -20.98 -15.56 -13.20
C GLY A 89 -20.19 -14.71 -14.20
N GLN A 90 -20.27 -13.38 -14.13
CA GLN A 90 -19.55 -12.50 -15.06
C GLN A 90 -18.19 -12.09 -14.52
N PHE A 91 -17.17 -11.95 -15.37
CA PHE A 91 -15.92 -11.31 -14.94
C PHE A 91 -16.17 -9.85 -14.57
N PHE A 92 -15.61 -9.40 -13.44
CA PHE A 92 -15.65 -7.99 -13.01
C PHE A 92 -14.29 -7.44 -12.61
N LEU A 93 -13.25 -8.28 -12.57
CA LEU A 93 -11.88 -7.83 -12.33
C LEU A 93 -11.09 -7.98 -13.62
N PHE A 94 -10.57 -6.88 -14.14
CA PHE A 94 -9.67 -6.89 -15.29
C PHE A 94 -8.37 -6.13 -14.96
N CYS A 95 -7.27 -6.58 -15.54
CA CYS A 95 -6.01 -5.86 -15.54
C CYS A 95 -5.82 -5.31 -16.95
N ASP A 96 -5.73 -3.98 -17.08
CA ASP A 96 -5.33 -3.36 -18.33
C ASP A 96 -3.80 -3.26 -18.37
N THR A 97 -3.20 -3.81 -19.43
CA THR A 97 -1.74 -3.88 -19.60
C THR A 97 -1.14 -3.09 -20.79
N PRO A 98 -1.78 -2.06 -21.39
CA PRO A 98 -1.12 -1.26 -22.42
C PRO A 98 -0.19 -0.24 -21.75
N GLY A 99 1.11 -0.56 -21.70
CA GLY A 99 2.18 0.39 -21.34
C GLY A 99 2.67 0.32 -19.89
N ASN A 100 3.22 1.44 -19.41
CA ASN A 100 3.79 1.58 -18.05
C ASN A 100 2.73 1.86 -16.98
N ASP A 101 1.60 2.45 -17.37
CA ASP A 101 0.46 2.66 -16.49
C ASP A 101 -0.39 1.40 -16.47
N LYS A 102 -0.68 0.91 -15.27
CA LYS A 102 -1.33 -0.37 -15.09
C LYS A 102 -2.50 -0.22 -14.14
N ILE A 103 -3.70 -0.32 -14.70
CA ILE A 103 -4.95 -0.12 -13.96
C ILE A 103 -5.52 -1.49 -13.60
N LEU A 104 -5.83 -1.66 -12.30
CA LEU A 104 -6.67 -2.75 -11.81
C LEU A 104 -8.10 -2.22 -11.72
N GLY A 105 -8.97 -2.70 -12.59
CA GLY A 105 -10.36 -2.25 -12.66
C GLY A 105 -11.34 -3.27 -12.08
N PHE A 106 -12.25 -2.79 -11.23
CA PHE A 106 -13.35 -3.56 -10.66
C PHE A 106 -14.65 -3.19 -11.38
N ALA A 107 -14.79 -3.59 -12.64
CA ALA A 107 -16.01 -3.39 -13.41
C ALA A 107 -16.25 -4.56 -14.36
N SER A 108 -17.52 -4.84 -14.65
CA SER A 108 -17.88 -5.78 -15.70
C SER A 108 -17.46 -5.23 -17.07
N PRO A 109 -17.23 -6.10 -18.08
CA PRO A 109 -16.98 -5.66 -19.45
C PRO A 109 -18.04 -4.67 -19.97
N ASP A 110 -19.31 -4.87 -19.61
CA ASP A 110 -20.38 -3.97 -20.03
C ASP A 110 -20.28 -2.61 -19.35
N ALA A 111 -20.00 -2.56 -18.04
CA ALA A 111 -19.76 -1.30 -17.33
C ALA A 111 -18.56 -0.55 -17.92
N MET A 112 -17.49 -1.25 -18.31
CA MET A 112 -16.35 -0.65 -19.00
C MET A 112 -16.71 -0.12 -20.40
N ARG A 113 -17.55 -0.84 -21.14
CA ARG A 113 -18.08 -0.35 -22.42
C ARG A 113 -18.88 0.93 -22.24
N PHE A 114 -19.73 1.01 -21.21
CA PHE A 114 -20.47 2.24 -20.90
C PHE A 114 -19.55 3.41 -20.53
N LEU A 115 -18.50 3.15 -19.73
CA LEU A 115 -17.51 4.17 -19.37
C LEU A 115 -16.66 4.65 -20.54
N GLY A 116 -16.40 3.76 -21.52
CA GLY A 116 -15.56 4.05 -22.68
C GLY A 116 -16.29 4.67 -23.87
N LYS A 117 -17.62 4.80 -23.83
CA LYS A 117 -18.38 5.45 -24.90
C LYS A 117 -18.12 6.96 -24.90
N SER A 118 -17.85 7.53 -26.07
CA SER A 118 -17.93 8.98 -26.25
C SER A 118 -19.39 9.40 -26.11
N LEU A 119 -19.64 10.65 -25.68
CA LEU A 119 -21.00 11.22 -25.65
C LEU A 119 -21.68 11.17 -27.03
N ASP A 120 -20.90 11.08 -28.10
CA ASP A 120 -21.37 10.95 -29.48
C ASP A 120 -21.94 9.55 -29.82
N ASP A 121 -21.62 8.51 -29.03
CA ASP A 121 -22.05 7.12 -29.25
C ASP A 121 -23.38 6.76 -28.54
N ILE A 122 -24.04 7.76 -27.94
CA ILE A 122 -25.27 7.62 -27.13
C ILE A 122 -26.47 8.32 -27.82
N ALA A 123 -26.27 8.92 -29.00
CA ALA A 123 -27.34 9.53 -29.81
C ALA A 123 -28.09 8.51 -30.69
#